data_AF-A0AA35TFF0-F1
#
_entry.id   AF-A0AA35TFF0-F1
#
_cell.length_a   1.000
_cell.length_b   1.000
_cell.length_c   1.000
_cell.angle_alpha   90.00
_cell.angle_beta   90.00
_cell.angle_gamma   90.00
#
_symmetry.space_group_name_H-M   'P 1'
#
loop_
_entity.id
_entity.type
_entity.pdbx_description
1 polymer ?
#
loop_
_entity_poly.entity_id
_entity_poly.type
_entity_poly.pdbx_seq_one_letter_code
_entity_poly.pdbx_strand_id
1 'polypeptide(L)' 'MSGSAGLGRSGTFMAIDMGIQQYEAEGVVDPLKYMCEMRQDRGGIIQTADQYIYIHRALRDYITTL' A
#
# COMPACT_ATOMS: atom_id res chain seq x y z
N MET A 1 1.40 22.15 10.42
CA MET A 1 0.96 22.42 9.03
C MET A 1 0.15 21.22 8.54
N SER A 2 -1.18 21.35 8.52
CA SER A 2 -2.13 20.29 8.20
C SER A 2 -2.46 20.30 6.69
N GLY A 3 -1.44 20.01 5.88
CA GLY A 3 -1.53 20.04 4.43
C GLY A 3 -1.73 18.65 3.85
N SER A 4 -2.84 18.47 3.12
CA SER A 4 -3.15 17.36 2.21
C SER A 4 -2.05 17.21 1.12
N ALA A 5 -0.87 16.73 1.47
CA ALA A 5 0.24 16.58 0.53
C ALA A 5 0.04 15.43 -0.50
N GLY A 6 -1.12 14.77 -0.54
CA GLY A 6 -1.41 13.63 -1.42
C GLY A 6 -0.67 12.33 -1.07
N LEU A 7 0.45 12.41 -0.35
CA LEU A 7 1.34 11.30 0.00
C LEU A 7 0.65 10.13 0.73
N GLY A 8 -0.26 10.42 1.67
CA GLY A 8 -0.95 9.38 2.44
C GLY A 8 -1.95 8.58 1.60
N ARG A 9 -2.86 9.26 0.88
CA ARG A 9 -3.90 8.60 0.09
C ARG A 9 -3.36 8.02 -1.22
N SER A 10 -2.57 8.80 -1.96
CA SER A 10 -1.93 8.31 -3.20
C SER A 10 -0.97 7.17 -2.90
N GLY A 11 -0.20 7.24 -1.81
CA GLY A 11 0.64 6.14 -1.35
C GLY A 11 -0.13 4.88 -1.01
N THR A 12 -1.25 5.03 -0.29
CA THR A 12 -2.13 3.91 0.06
C THR A 12 -2.71 3.24 -1.19
N PHE A 13 -3.16 4.04 -2.16
CA PHE A 13 -3.69 3.51 -3.42
C PHE A 13 -2.62 2.77 -4.24
N MET A 14 -1.44 3.37 -4.42
CA MET A 14 -0.32 2.74 -5.13
C MET A 14 0.10 1.42 -4.46
N ALA A 15 0.15 1.38 -3.13
CA ALA A 15 0.48 0.17 -2.38
C ALA A 15 -0.50 -0.99 -2.63
N ILE A 16 -1.79 -0.68 -2.70
CA ILE A 16 -2.85 -1.67 -2.96
C ILE A 16 -2.73 -2.17 -4.41
N ASP A 17 -2.55 -1.26 -5.37
CA ASP A 17 -2.38 -1.61 -6.79
C ASP A 17 -1.15 -2.52 -7.01
N MET A 18 0.00 -2.16 -6.44
CA MET A 18 1.21 -3.00 -6.49
C MET A 18 1.01 -4.37 -5.83
N GLY A 19 0.30 -4.43 -4.71
CA GLY A 19 0.02 -5.69 -4.02
C GLY A 19 -0.94 -6.58 -4.81
N ILE A 20 -1.95 -6.02 -5.47
CA ILE A 20 -2.84 -6.77 -6.38
C ILE A 20 -2.03 -7.36 -7.53
N GLN A 21 -1.18 -6.55 -8.18
CA GLN A 21 -0.36 -7.03 -9.30
C GLN A 21 0.60 -8.15 -8.89
N GLN A 22 1.22 -8.08 -7.70
CA GLN A 22 2.04 -9.19 -7.20
C GLN A 22 1.20 -10.43 -6.93
N TYR A 23 0.04 -10.28 -6.31
CA TYR A 23 -0.83 -11.41 -6.04
C TYR A 23 -1.22 -12.13 -7.33
N GLU A 24 -1.60 -11.39 -8.36
CA GLU A 24 -1.96 -11.95 -9.67
C GLU A 24 -0.76 -12.64 -10.36
N ALA A 25 0.45 -12.13 -10.17
CA ALA A 25 1.66 -12.68 -10.79
C ALA A 25 2.26 -13.87 -10.03
N GLU A 26 2.23 -13.84 -8.69
CA GLU A 26 3.03 -14.73 -7.83
C GLU A 26 2.16 -15.57 -6.85
N GLY A 27 0.87 -15.24 -6.67
CA GLY A 27 0.02 -15.73 -5.58
C GLY A 27 0.42 -15.21 -4.18
N VAL A 28 1.50 -14.44 -4.16
CA VAL A 28 2.21 -13.69 -3.12
C VAL A 28 1.68 -12.31 -2.75
N VAL A 29 1.64 -11.86 -1.49
CA VAL A 29 1.71 -10.41 -1.19
C VAL A 29 2.73 -10.11 -0.09
N ASP A 30 3.59 -9.08 -0.28
CA ASP A 30 4.47 -8.52 0.76
C ASP A 30 4.31 -6.99 0.90
N PRO A 31 3.33 -6.53 1.70
CA PRO A 31 3.07 -5.10 1.89
C PRO A 31 4.22 -4.33 2.55
N LEU A 32 5.10 -4.99 3.30
CA LEU A 32 6.25 -4.33 3.93
C LEU A 32 7.31 -3.99 2.88
N LYS A 33 7.59 -4.90 1.94
CA LYS A 33 8.53 -4.69 0.85
C LYS A 33 8.19 -3.44 0.04
N TYR A 34 6.95 -3.31 -0.42
CA TYR A 34 6.51 -2.13 -1.19
C TYR A 34 6.56 -0.84 -0.39
N MET A 35 6.15 -0.89 0.88
CA MET A 35 6.24 0.27 1.75
C MET A 35 7.69 0.76 1.88
N CYS A 36 8.64 -0.16 2.02
CA CYS A 36 10.07 0.17 2.05
C CYS A 36 10.55 0.74 0.71
N GLU A 37 10.22 0.11 -0.41
CA GLU A 37 10.58 0.58 -1.76
C GLU A 37 10.00 1.99 -2.05
N MET A 38 8.70 2.18 -1.84
CA MET A 38 8.06 3.49 -2.08
C MET A 38 8.59 4.58 -1.14
N ARG A 39 9.04 4.24 0.08
CA ARG A 39 9.68 5.19 1.00
C ARG A 39 11.10 5.55 0.59
N GLN A 40 11.82 4.66 -0.12
CA GLN A 40 13.12 4.98 -0.73
C GLN A 40 12.95 5.98 -1.87
N ASP A 41 11.93 5.78 -2.72
CA ASP A 41 11.63 6.68 -3.84
C ASP A 41 11.08 8.03 -3.36
N ARG A 42 10.13 8.00 -2.42
CA ARG A 42 9.49 9.21 -1.90
C ARG A 42 9.27 9.11 -0.39
N GLY A 43 10.20 9.70 0.35
CA GLY A 43 10.11 9.80 1.81
C GLY A 43 8.76 10.38 2.27
N GLY A 44 8.14 9.75 3.28
CA GLY A 44 6.87 10.19 3.84
C GLY A 44 5.62 9.67 3.11
N ILE A 45 5.76 8.69 2.21
CA ILE A 45 4.64 7.89 1.70
C ILE A 45 4.15 6.91 2.79
N ILE A 46 2.83 6.66 2.86
CA ILE A 46 2.16 5.88 3.92
C ILE A 46 2.57 6.39 5.32
N GLN A 47 1.83 7.38 5.80
CA GLN A 47 2.22 8.21 6.95
C GLN A 47 1.73 7.67 8.29
N THR A 48 0.66 6.86 8.30
CA THR A 48 0.01 6.41 9.53
C THR A 48 -0.14 4.89 9.56
N ALA A 49 -0.19 4.34 10.78
CA ALA A 49 -0.49 2.93 10.98
C ALA A 49 -1.85 2.55 10.38
N ASP A 50 -2.85 3.43 10.46
CA ASP A 50 -4.17 3.19 9.89
C ASP A 50 -4.14 3.02 8.37
N GLN A 51 -3.30 3.78 7.66
CA GLN A 51 -3.11 3.61 6.21
C GLN A 51 -2.48 2.24 5.91
N TYR A 52 -1.49 1.85 6.69
CA TYR A 52 -0.85 0.54 6.54
C TYR A 52 -1.84 -0.60 6.82
N ILE A 53 -2.63 -0.52 7.89
CA ILE A 53 -3.69 -1.48 8.23
C ILE A 53 -4.75 -1.54 7.11
N TYR A 54 -5.10 -0.39 6.53
CA TYR A 54 -6.05 -0.34 5.43
C TYR A 54 -5.54 -1.07 4.19
N ILE A 55 -4.26 -0.93 3.83
CA ILE A 55 -3.64 -1.68 2.72
C ILE A 55 -3.79 -3.19 2.94
N HIS A 56 -3.43 -3.67 4.13
CA HIS A 56 -3.57 -5.10 4.48
C HIS A 56 -5.01 -5.59 4.37
N ARG A 57 -5.98 -4.80 4.85
CA ARG A 57 -7.41 -5.15 4.75
C ARG A 57 -7.87 -5.21 3.29
N ALA A 58 -7.52 -4.20 2.49
CA ALA A 58 -7.92 -4.13 1.08
C ALA A 58 -7.34 -5.31 0.28
N LEU A 59 -6.06 -5.65 0.48
CA LEU A 59 -5.43 -6.79 -0.19
C LEU A 59 -6.03 -8.12 0.24
N ARG A 60 -6.27 -8.30 1.55
CA ARG A 60 -6.93 -9.51 2.04
C ARG A 60 -8.33 -9.65 1.45
N ASP A 61 -9.12 -8.57 1.46
CA ASP A 61 -10.48 -8.60 0.96
C ASP A 61 -10.50 -8.90 -0.56
N TYR A 62 -9.54 -8.38 -1.33
CA TYR A 62 -9.33 -8.74 -2.75
C TYR A 62 -9.08 -10.25 -2.91
N ILE A 63 -8.11 -10.79 -2.17
CA ILE A 63 -7.70 -12.20 -2.22
C ILE A 63 -8.81 -13.17 -1.80
N THR A 64 -9.70 -12.76 -0.89
CA THR A 64 -10.77 -13.63 -0.40
C THR A 64 -12.07 -13.56 -1.21
N THR A 65 -12.21 -12.56 -2.08
CA THR A 65 -13.47 -12.32 -2.83
C THR A 65 -13.39 -12.83 -4.28
N LEU A 66 -12.19 -13.07 -4.80
CA LEU A 66 -11.91 -13.61 -6.13
C LEU A 66 -11.14 -14.92 -6.02
#